data_AF-A0A942KTV1-F1
#
_entry.id   AF-A0A942KTV1-F1
#
_cell.length_a   1.000
_cell.length_b   1.000
_cell.length_c   1.000
_cell.angle_alpha   90.00
_cell.angle_beta   90.00
_cell.angle_gamma   90.00
#
_symmetry.space_group_name_H-M   'P 1'
#
loop_
_entity.id
_entity.type
_entity.pdbx_description
1 polymer ?
#
loop_
_entity_poly.entity_id
_entity_poly.type
_entity_poly.pdbx_seq_one_letter_code
_entity_poly.pdbx_strand_id
1 'polypeptide(L)'
;VIVLFAVFVAVVSLFKFDEILAKAIIYISENAQITEAVNLLILLIVALSATKNRLRMFLVLLPLFPAVVLLGGERVNMIAVSLVIYYLLIEERLNRPLPILLLCYFSIQSIFFISNIIQFGDGFYGLSSHKPYTPSLIRIS
;
A
#
# COMPACT_ATOMS: atom_id res chain seq x y z
N VAL A 1 15.98 17.72 18.47
CA VAL A 1 14.77 16.92 18.81
C VAL A 1 13.57 17.82 19.10
N ILE A 2 13.66 18.78 20.03
CA ILE A 2 12.55 19.70 20.38
C ILE A 2 12.06 20.54 19.19
N VAL A 3 12.98 21.13 18.41
CA VAL A 3 12.62 21.90 17.20
C VAL A 3 11.93 21.02 16.15
N LEU A 4 12.42 19.79 15.98
CA LEU A 4 11.85 18.79 15.06
C LEU A 4 10.43 18.39 15.48
N PHE A 5 10.21 18.24 16.79
CA PHE A 5 8.90 17.96 17.36
C PHE A 5 7.93 19.14 17.19
N ALA A 6 8.39 20.38 17.42
CA ALA A 6 7.58 21.58 17.23
C ALA A 6 7.18 21.79 15.76
N VAL A 7 8.10 21.55 14.82
CA VAL A 7 7.82 21.59 13.38
C VAL A 7 6.82 20.49 12.99
N PHE A 8 6.97 19.28 13.52
CA PHE A 8 6.02 18.20 13.30
C PHE A 8 4.61 18.57 13.78
N VAL A 9 4.48 19.11 15.00
CA VAL A 9 3.19 19.56 15.54
C VAL A 9 2.60 20.70 14.71
N ALA A 10 3.41 21.67 14.29
CA ALA A 10 2.95 22.77 13.43
C ALA A 10 2.45 22.26 12.08
N VAL A 11 3.19 21.35 11.45
CA VAL A 11 2.80 20.72 10.18
C VAL A 11 1.50 19.92 10.35
N VAL A 12 1.38 19.11 11.39
CA VAL A 12 0.17 18.35 11.70
C VAL A 12 -1.02 19.29 11.98
N SER A 13 -0.80 20.41 12.67
CA SER A 13 -1.86 21.38 12.94
C SER A 13 -2.36 22.14 11.71
N LEU A 14 -1.54 22.20 10.64
CA LEU A 14 -1.93 22.78 9.35
C LEU A 14 -2.74 21.80 8.48
N PHE A 15 -2.80 20.51 8.84
CA PHE A 15 -3.68 19.59 8.15
C PHE A 15 -5.14 19.85 8.53
N LYS A 16 -5.97 20.06 7.51
CA LYS A 16 -7.43 20.18 7.66
C LYS A 16 -8.02 18.83 8.08
N PHE A 17 -8.06 18.60 9.39
CA PHE A 17 -8.59 17.38 9.99
C PHE A 17 -10.02 17.07 9.51
N ASP A 18 -10.83 18.09 9.25
CA ASP A 18 -12.21 17.89 8.80
C ASP A 18 -12.31 17.22 7.42
N GLU A 19 -11.43 17.57 6.47
CA GLU A 19 -11.40 16.95 5.14
C GLU A 19 -10.85 15.51 5.20
N ILE A 20 -9.92 15.24 6.12
CA ILE A 20 -9.36 13.90 6.36
C ILE A 20 -10.41 13.01 7.04
N LEU A 21 -11.12 13.53 8.04
CA LEU A 21 -12.18 12.83 8.76
C LEU A 21 -13.37 12.53 7.84
N ALA A 22 -13.76 13.48 6.97
CA ALA A 22 -14.81 13.26 5.99
C ALA A 22 -14.45 12.13 5.01
N LYS A 23 -13.19 12.07 4.55
CA LYS A 23 -12.70 10.94 3.74
C LYS A 23 -12.66 9.65 4.54
N ALA A 24 -12.14 9.68 5.77
CA ALA A 24 -12.06 8.50 6.63
C ALA A 24 -13.44 7.88 6.86
N ILE A 25 -14.48 8.68 7.12
CA ILE A 25 -15.86 8.18 7.32
C ILE A 25 -16.41 7.52 6.06
N ILE A 26 -16.18 8.11 4.88
CA ILE A 26 -16.61 7.51 3.59
C ILE A 26 -15.88 6.18 3.36
N TYR A 27 -14.56 6.15 3.57
CA TYR A 27 -13.76 4.94 3.38
C TYR A 27 -14.09 3.83 4.40
N ILE A 28 -14.43 4.17 5.65
CA ILE A 28 -14.80 3.19 6.70
C ILE A 28 -16.08 2.43 6.34
N SER A 29 -16.96 3.03 5.53
CA SER A 29 -18.18 2.37 5.08
C SER A 29 -17.97 1.33 3.99
N GLU A 30 -16.80 1.30 3.33
CA GLU A 30 -16.44 0.32 2.31
C GLU A 30 -15.58 -0.81 2.91
N ASN A 31 -16.03 -2.06 2.78
CA ASN A 31 -15.35 -3.27 3.26
C ASN A 31 -13.90 -3.45 2.74
N ALA A 32 -13.46 -2.65 1.77
CA ALA A 32 -12.11 -2.66 1.21
C ALA A 32 -11.00 -2.46 2.27
N GLN A 33 -11.28 -1.70 3.33
CA GLN A 33 -10.29 -1.38 4.37
C GLN A 33 -9.80 -2.60 5.16
N ILE A 34 -10.68 -3.57 5.40
CA ILE A 34 -10.33 -4.76 6.19
C ILE A 34 -9.32 -5.60 5.40
N THR A 35 -9.53 -5.77 4.10
CA THR A 35 -8.61 -6.50 3.22
C THR A 35 -7.24 -5.82 3.14
N GLU A 36 -7.20 -4.50 3.06
CA GLU A 36 -5.95 -3.74 3.04
C GLU A 36 -5.17 -3.84 4.36
N ALA A 37 -5.87 -3.74 5.49
CA ALA A 37 -5.26 -3.93 6.81
C ALA A 37 -4.71 -5.36 6.98
N VAL A 38 -5.42 -6.37 6.48
CA VAL A 38 -4.95 -7.77 6.46
C VAL A 38 -3.73 -7.91 5.55
N ASN A 39 -3.71 -7.30 4.37
CA ASN A 39 -2.56 -7.32 3.47
C ASN A 39 -1.31 -6.72 4.13
N LEU A 40 -1.47 -5.58 4.82
CA LEU A 40 -0.36 -4.94 5.52
C LEU A 40 0.09 -5.78 6.73
N LEU A 41 -0.83 -6.47 7.40
CA LEU A 41 -0.51 -7.40 8.49
C LEU A 41 0.26 -8.63 7.98
N ILE A 42 -0.14 -9.21 6.84
CA ILE A 42 0.60 -10.29 6.18
C ILE A 42 2.00 -9.80 5.79
N LEU A 43 2.10 -8.62 5.19
CA LEU A 43 3.37 -8.00 4.82
C LEU A 43 4.27 -7.81 6.05
N LEU A 44 3.73 -7.34 7.16
CA LEU A 44 4.46 -7.20 8.43
C LEU A 44 5.02 -8.55 8.90
N ILE A 45 4.21 -9.61 8.90
CA ILE A 45 4.66 -10.96 9.30
C ILE A 45 5.80 -11.44 8.40
N VAL A 46 5.64 -11.29 7.08
CA VAL A 46 6.68 -11.67 6.10
C VAL A 46 7.96 -10.84 6.32
N ALA A 47 7.83 -9.53 6.49
CA ALA A 47 8.96 -8.63 6.72
C ALA A 47 9.71 -8.95 8.01
N LEU A 48 8.99 -9.21 9.12
CA LEU A 48 9.59 -9.59 10.41
C LEU A 48 10.30 -10.95 10.35
N SER A 49 9.79 -11.88 9.55
CA SER A 49 10.44 -13.18 9.32
C SER A 49 11.71 -13.05 8.47
N ALA A 50 11.70 -12.18 7.46
CA ALA A 50 12.83 -11.98 6.55
C ALA A 50 13.98 -11.14 7.14
N THR A 51 13.67 -10.23 8.07
CA THR A 51 14.61 -9.20 8.59
C THR A 51 15.36 -9.66 9.83
N LYS A 52 16.61 -9.22 10.03
CA LYS A 52 17.37 -9.52 11.26
C LYS A 52 16.89 -8.67 12.42
N ASN A 53 16.69 -7.37 12.18
CA ASN A 53 16.34 -6.41 13.21
C ASN A 53 14.81 -6.17 13.25
N ARG A 54 14.10 -7.14 13.85
CA ARG A 54 12.64 -7.16 13.95
C ARG A 54 12.06 -5.87 14.55
N LEU A 55 12.72 -5.33 15.56
CA LEU A 55 12.27 -4.13 16.27
C LEU A 55 12.32 -2.90 15.35
N ARG A 56 13.42 -2.75 14.58
CA ARG A 56 13.54 -1.68 13.59
C ARG A 56 12.46 -1.78 12.51
N MET A 57 12.23 -2.97 11.96
CA MET A 57 11.20 -3.17 10.93
C MET A 57 9.80 -2.90 11.46
N PHE A 58 9.50 -3.35 12.68
CA PHE A 58 8.23 -3.07 13.34
C PHE A 58 8.00 -1.57 13.52
N LEU A 59 9.00 -0.81 13.99
CA LEU A 59 8.89 0.64 14.16
C LEU A 59 8.68 1.40 12.84
N VAL A 60 9.21 0.88 11.74
CA VAL A 60 9.02 1.45 10.39
C VAL A 60 7.60 1.19 9.88
N LEU A 61 7.06 -0.01 10.12
CA LEU A 61 5.73 -0.41 9.64
C LEU A 61 4.58 0.03 10.55
N LEU A 62 4.82 0.24 11.84
CA LEU A 62 3.82 0.69 12.80
C LEU A 62 3.09 1.98 12.39
N PRO A 63 3.77 3.07 11.93
CA PRO A 63 3.07 4.28 11.49
C PRO A 63 2.25 4.08 10.20
N LEU A 64 2.46 2.99 9.44
CA LEU A 64 1.68 2.70 8.24
C LEU A 64 0.31 2.08 8.55
N PHE A 65 0.11 1.44 9.71
CA PHE A 65 -1.20 0.91 10.11
C PHE A 65 -2.28 1.98 10.22
N PRO A 66 -2.10 3.07 11.01
CA PRO A 66 -3.09 4.14 11.03
C PRO A 66 -3.17 4.86 9.68
N ALA A 67 -2.08 4.89 8.89
CA ALA A 67 -2.11 5.45 7.55
C ALA A 67 -3.02 4.66 6.59
N VAL A 68 -3.04 3.32 6.65
CA VAL A 68 -3.97 2.49 5.87
C VAL A 68 -5.40 2.78 6.28
N VAL A 69 -5.69 2.86 7.58
CA VAL A 69 -7.07 3.11 8.04
C VAL A 69 -7.57 4.50 7.66
N LEU A 70 -6.69 5.52 7.68
CA LEU A 70 -7.04 6.91 7.41
C LEU A 70 -7.06 7.26 5.91
N LEU A 71 -6.06 6.79 5.17
CA LEU A 71 -5.89 7.15 3.75
C LEU A 71 -6.54 6.13 2.83
N GLY A 72 -6.65 4.87 3.28
CA GLY A 72 -7.13 3.75 2.50
C GLY A 72 -6.37 3.53 1.20
N GLY A 73 -6.74 2.46 0.52
CA GLY A 73 -6.36 2.18 -0.85
C GLY A 73 -5.06 1.40 -1.00
N GLU A 74 -4.94 0.82 -2.19
CA GLU A 74 -3.75 0.12 -2.70
C GLU A 74 -2.46 0.95 -2.65
N ARG A 75 -2.56 2.29 -2.56
CA ARG A 75 -1.40 3.19 -2.51
C ARG A 75 -0.57 3.01 -1.24
N VAL A 76 -1.22 2.88 -0.07
CA VAL A 76 -0.49 2.74 1.19
C VAL A 76 0.22 1.39 1.25
N ASN A 77 -0.42 0.34 0.72
CA ASN A 77 0.19 -0.99 0.63
C ASN A 77 1.45 -0.96 -0.25
N MET A 78 1.42 -0.26 -1.40
CA MET A 78 2.61 -0.09 -2.25
C MET A 78 3.76 0.66 -1.56
N ILE A 79 3.45 1.69 -0.76
CA ILE A 79 4.46 2.40 0.04
C ILE A 79 5.07 1.46 1.08
N ALA A 80 4.24 0.68 1.77
CA ALA A 80 4.69 -0.28 2.78
C ALA A 80 5.62 -1.34 2.15
N VAL A 81 5.24 -1.90 1.01
CA VAL A 81 6.05 -2.86 0.25
C VAL A 81 7.40 -2.26 -0.15
N SER A 82 7.38 -1.05 -0.69
CA SER A 82 8.59 -0.35 -1.13
C SER A 82 9.56 -0.12 0.04
N LEU A 83 9.04 0.26 1.20
CA LEU A 83 9.83 0.41 2.42
C LEU A 83 10.41 -0.92 2.90
N VAL A 84 9.63 -1.99 2.91
CA VAL A 84 10.12 -3.33 3.30
C VAL A 84 11.27 -3.77 2.38
N ILE A 85 11.10 -3.64 1.07
CA ILE A 85 12.14 -3.99 0.08
C ILE A 85 13.39 -3.14 0.30
N TYR A 86 13.23 -1.82 0.49
CA TYR A 86 14.33 -0.90 0.75
C TYR A 86 15.15 -1.31 1.98
N TYR A 87 14.49 -1.66 3.09
CA TYR A 87 15.18 -2.11 4.30
C TYR A 87 15.83 -3.48 4.13
N LEU A 88 15.19 -4.41 3.41
CA LEU A 88 15.80 -5.71 3.09
C LEU A 88 17.04 -5.57 2.20
N LEU A 89 17.06 -4.56 1.33
CA LEU A 89 18.22 -4.20 0.52
C LEU A 89 19.36 -3.68 1.39
N ILE A 90 19.09 -2.74 2.29
CA ILE A 90 20.10 -2.20 3.23
C ILE A 90 20.66 -3.30 4.14
N GLU A 91 19.83 -4.25 4.58
CA GLU A 91 20.30 -5.37 5.40
C GLU A 91 21.00 -6.48 4.59
N GLU A 92 21.14 -6.34 3.27
CA GLU A 92 21.71 -7.34 2.34
C GLU A 92 21.00 -8.71 2.42
N ARG A 93 19.69 -8.69 2.70
CA ARG A 93 18.87 -9.89 2.96
C ARG A 93 17.99 -10.30 1.79
N LEU A 94 18.14 -9.64 0.64
CA LEU A 94 17.38 -9.93 -0.57
C LEU A 94 17.63 -11.35 -1.11
N ASN A 95 18.77 -11.98 -0.83
CA ASN A 95 19.09 -13.32 -1.32
C ASN A 95 18.36 -14.47 -0.58
N ARG A 96 17.39 -14.14 0.27
CA ARG A 96 16.55 -15.14 0.96
C ARG A 96 15.35 -15.53 0.09
N PRO A 97 14.84 -16.76 0.21
CA PRO A 97 13.74 -17.23 -0.63
C PRO A 97 12.46 -16.39 -0.48
N LEU A 98 12.18 -15.87 0.72
CA LEU A 98 11.00 -15.05 0.99
C LEU A 98 11.01 -13.70 0.25
N PRO A 99 12.05 -12.84 0.38
CA PRO A 99 12.18 -11.62 -0.41
C PRO A 99 12.17 -11.86 -1.93
N ILE A 100 12.80 -12.92 -2.41
CA ILE A 100 12.81 -13.25 -3.85
C ILE A 100 11.39 -13.57 -4.33
N LEU A 101 10.65 -14.39 -3.58
CA LEU A 101 9.25 -14.73 -3.89
C LEU A 101 8.38 -13.47 -3.90
N LEU A 102 8.60 -12.58 -2.93
CA LEU A 102 7.90 -11.29 -2.85
C LEU A 102 8.20 -10.40 -4.07
N LEU A 103 9.46 -10.31 -4.49
CA LEU A 103 9.85 -9.58 -5.70
C LEU A 103 9.23 -10.18 -6.96
N CYS A 104 9.23 -11.50 -7.10
CA CYS A 104 8.56 -12.18 -8.23
C CYS A 104 7.06 -11.89 -8.25
N TYR A 105 6.39 -11.97 -7.10
CA TYR A 105 4.98 -11.62 -6.97
C TYR A 105 4.70 -10.19 -7.44
N PHE A 106 5.48 -9.22 -6.95
CA PHE A 106 5.32 -7.81 -7.36
C PHE A 106 5.68 -7.54 -8.81
N SER A 107 6.66 -8.27 -9.37
CA SER A 107 7.01 -8.17 -10.79
C SER A 107 5.83 -8.60 -11.68
N ILE A 108 5.10 -9.64 -11.30
CA ILE A 108 3.91 -10.09 -12.04
C ILE A 108 2.77 -9.06 -11.87
N GLN A 109 2.53 -8.59 -10.65
CA GLN A 109 1.53 -7.57 -10.34
C GLN A 109 1.75 -6.28 -11.17
N SER A 110 3.00 -5.86 -11.32
CA SER A 110 3.37 -4.69 -12.14
C SER A 110 2.95 -4.82 -13.60
N ILE A 111 2.97 -6.02 -14.18
CA ILE A 111 2.55 -6.23 -15.58
C ILE A 111 1.04 -6.00 -15.71
N PHE A 112 0.25 -6.53 -14.78
CA PHE A 112 -1.20 -6.29 -14.74
C PHE A 112 -1.52 -4.81 -14.56
N PHE A 113 -0.81 -4.13 -13.66
CA PHE A 113 -0.97 -2.70 -13.42
C PHE A 113 -0.72 -1.87 -14.69
N ILE A 114 0.37 -2.13 -15.41
CA ILE A 114 0.68 -1.42 -16.67
C ILE A 114 -0.35 -1.74 -17.75
N SER A 115 -0.76 -3.00 -17.88
CA SER A 115 -1.81 -3.40 -18.83
C SER A 115 -3.12 -2.66 -18.58
N ASN A 116 -3.50 -2.50 -17.31
CA ASN A 116 -4.70 -1.77 -16.92
C ASN A 116 -4.61 -0.28 -17.25
N ILE A 117 -3.45 0.36 -17.04
CA ILE A 117 -3.23 1.76 -17.43
C ILE A 117 -3.44 1.93 -18.94
N ILE A 118 -2.90 1.03 -19.76
CA ILE A 118 -3.00 1.12 -21.22
C ILE A 118 -4.46 0.96 -21.68
N GLN A 119 -5.20 0.03 -21.08
CA GLN A 119 -6.57 -0.30 -21.50
C GLN A 119 -7.63 0.66 -20.95
N PHE A 120 -7.49 1.08 -19.70
CA PHE A 120 -8.55 1.79 -18.96
C PHE A 120 -8.16 3.20 -18.50
N GLY A 121 -6.89 3.60 -18.71
CA GLY A 121 -6.37 4.87 -18.19
C GLY A 121 -6.14 4.88 -16.67
N ASP A 122 -6.43 3.77 -15.98
CA ASP A 122 -6.27 3.58 -14.54
C ASP A 122 -5.67 2.20 -14.27
N GLY A 123 -4.59 2.15 -13.48
CA GLY A 123 -3.89 0.91 -13.14
C GLY A 123 -4.61 0.00 -12.16
N PHE A 124 -5.63 0.51 -11.46
CA PHE A 124 -6.40 -0.27 -10.47
C PHE A 124 -7.72 -0.83 -11.00
N TYR A 125 -7.96 -0.69 -12.30
CA TYR A 125 -9.20 -1.14 -12.92
C TYR A 125 -9.36 -2.67 -12.83
N GLY A 126 -10.48 -3.14 -12.26
CA GLY A 126 -10.81 -4.57 -12.13
C GLY A 126 -10.46 -5.26 -10.80
N LEU A 127 -9.75 -4.60 -9.87
CA LEU A 127 -9.52 -5.13 -8.50
C LEU A 127 -10.63 -4.75 -7.51
N SER A 128 -11.39 -3.70 -7.80
CA SER A 128 -12.63 -3.35 -7.09
C SER A 128 -13.80 -4.14 -7.69
N SER A 129 -14.30 -5.13 -6.96
CA SER A 129 -15.50 -5.91 -7.34
C SER A 129 -16.72 -5.00 -7.59
N HIS A 130 -16.95 -4.57 -8.84
CA HIS A 130 -18.24 -4.77 -9.51
C HIS A 130 -18.24 -4.35 -10.99
N LYS A 131 -18.66 -5.32 -11.82
CA LYS A 131 -19.12 -5.26 -13.22
C LYS A 131 -18.05 -5.54 -14.29
N PRO A 132 -18.13 -6.68 -14.99
CA PRO A 132 -17.48 -6.80 -16.28
C PRO A 132 -18.16 -5.81 -17.22
N TYR A 133 -17.40 -4.85 -17.73
CA TYR A 133 -17.79 -4.21 -18.98
C TYR A 133 -17.65 -5.28 -20.06
N THR A 134 -18.79 -5.81 -20.50
CA THR A 134 -18.90 -6.44 -21.80
C THR A 134 -18.36 -5.44 -22.82
N PRO A 135 -17.33 -5.79 -23.61
CA PRO A 135 -16.95 -4.95 -24.73
C PRO A 135 -18.15 -4.93 -25.68
N SER A 136 -18.84 -3.79 -25.75
CA SER A 136 -19.82 -3.55 -26.79
C SER A 136 -19.08 -3.68 -28.11
N LEU A 137 -19.40 -4.77 -28.79
CA LEU A 137 -18.98 -5.14 -30.13
C LEU A 137 -18.62 -3.92 -30.97
N ILE A 138 -17.37 -3.91 -31.43
CA ILE A 138 -16.99 -3.25 -32.67
C ILE A 138 -17.89 -3.83 -33.76
N ARG A 139 -19.06 -3.22 -33.98
CA ARG A 139 -19.79 -3.34 -35.25
C ARG A 139 -19.11 -2.37 -36.21
N ILE A 140 -18.06 -2.86 -36.87
CA ILE A 140 -17.69 -2.39 -38.20
C ILE A 140 -18.31 -3.40 -39.15
N SER A 141 -19.48 -3.05 -39.69
CA SER A 141 -20.06 -3.47 -40.98
C SER A 141 -21.55 -3.15 -40.98
#